data_AF-A0A949AXE0-F1
#
_entry.id   AF-A0A949AXE0-F1
#
_cell.length_a   1.000
_cell.length_b   1.000
_cell.length_c   1.000
_cell.angle_alpha   90.00
_cell.angle_beta   90.00
_cell.angle_gamma   90.00
#
_symmetry.space_group_name_H-M   'P 1'
#
loop_
_entity.id
_entity.type
_entity.pdbx_description
1 polymer ?
#
loop_
_entity_poly.entity_id
_entity_poly.type
_entity_poly.pdbx_seq_one_letter_code
_entity_poly.pdbx_strand_id
1 'polypeptide(L)'
;MRITALTRGLAALMMLSGSLVVAQGVTAAAAHPVVAPAVVAPQALAGAKAKDLTAGENHNCAVTTKGKVRCWGLNSVGQLGNNTMTNSNVPVEVVGLSKVKAVSAGYGHTCALTTSGKVYCWGYNAQGQLGNNTLVDSKVPVQVLGIAKVKSLSTGWYHSCAVTTKGAAKCWGYNSSGQLGNGATVNAPLPVQVSGLTKKVKSTNAGYGHTCALTTAGKVKCWGDNFYGQLGTNNNTNVNTPAAVYNLAKSKSMKAGAFSTCAITTKGAAKCWGYNANGQLGNNTLTHAKAPTGVTGLSKKVKLIAPGYLHTCALTTSGKAKCWGDNSYGGLGNNTLTDSKVPVTVSGLAKSKDLGTGLYTSCALTTSSKVKCWGYNGIGAVGNGTNTDAKMPVSVVSLP
;
A
#
# COMPACT_ATOMS: atom_id res chain seq x y z
N MET A 1 -16.16 41.19 17.76
CA MET A 1 -17.20 40.19 18.07
C MET A 1 -17.50 39.45 16.77
N ARG A 2 -16.90 38.26 16.56
CA ARG A 2 -17.57 36.92 16.50
C ARG A 2 -18.52 36.79 15.29
N ILE A 3 -18.52 35.78 14.41
CA ILE A 3 -18.00 34.39 14.31
C ILE A 3 -18.09 34.01 12.80
N THR A 4 -17.01 33.68 12.10
CA THR A 4 -16.57 32.34 11.62
C THR A 4 -17.66 31.35 11.18
N ALA A 5 -17.80 31.13 9.86
CA ALA A 5 -18.69 30.15 9.26
C ALA A 5 -18.06 28.75 9.13
N LEU A 6 -18.94 27.76 9.26
CA LEU A 6 -18.76 26.31 9.30
C LEU A 6 -18.16 25.70 8.02
N THR A 7 -17.53 24.53 8.19
CA THR A 7 -18.06 23.24 7.65
C THR A 7 -17.35 22.05 8.30
N ARG A 8 -18.11 21.29 9.12
CA ARG A 8 -17.87 19.89 9.51
C ARG A 8 -18.48 19.01 8.39
N GLY A 9 -17.91 17.88 7.97
CA GLY A 9 -17.82 16.63 8.71
C GLY A 9 -18.80 15.61 8.10
N LEU A 10 -18.31 14.62 7.36
CA LEU A 10 -19.08 13.45 6.93
C LEU A 10 -18.51 12.20 7.61
N ALA A 11 -19.21 11.72 8.63
CA ALA A 11 -19.10 10.36 9.15
C ALA A 11 -20.44 9.67 8.86
N ALA A 12 -20.38 8.56 8.13
CA ALA A 12 -21.56 7.83 7.69
C ALA A 12 -22.19 7.02 8.85
N LEU A 13 -23.52 7.03 8.83
CA LEU A 13 -24.49 6.56 9.81
C LEU A 13 -24.69 5.04 9.69
N MET A 14 -24.57 4.28 10.80
CA MET A 14 -25.15 2.95 10.95
C MET A 14 -26.42 3.07 11.81
N MET A 15 -27.59 2.81 11.23
CA MET A 15 -28.83 2.64 11.99
C MET A 15 -29.10 1.14 12.20
N LEU A 16 -29.29 0.77 13.46
CA LEU A 16 -29.94 -0.48 13.88
C LEU A 16 -31.46 -0.32 13.73
N SER A 17 -32.14 -1.28 13.09
CA SER A 17 -33.57 -1.49 13.26
C SER A 17 -33.80 -2.87 13.84
N GLY A 18 -34.28 -2.90 15.09
CA GLY A 18 -34.76 -4.10 15.75
C GLY A 18 -36.15 -4.48 15.22
N SER A 19 -36.40 -5.78 15.13
CA SER A 19 -37.76 -6.31 15.01
C SER A 19 -37.88 -7.47 16.00
N LEU A 20 -38.80 -7.28 16.95
CA LEU A 20 -39.24 -8.27 17.93
C LEU A 20 -39.97 -9.39 17.18
N VAL A 21 -39.55 -10.64 17.34
CA VAL A 21 -40.35 -11.82 16.97
C VAL A 21 -40.56 -12.65 18.22
N VAL A 22 -41.83 -12.83 18.58
CA VAL A 22 -42.29 -13.70 19.68
C VAL A 22 -42.16 -15.15 19.19
N ALA A 23 -41.36 -15.97 19.87
CA ALA A 23 -41.26 -17.40 19.61
C ALA A 23 -42.10 -18.19 20.62
N GLN A 24 -43.06 -18.97 20.12
CA GLN A 24 -43.78 -19.98 20.89
C GLN A 24 -42.90 -21.24 21.06
N GLY A 25 -42.98 -21.84 22.25
CA GLY A 25 -42.10 -22.90 22.70
C GLY A 25 -42.26 -24.22 21.96
N VAL A 26 -41.11 -24.83 21.65
CA VAL A 26 -40.99 -26.25 21.32
C VAL A 26 -39.88 -26.84 22.19
N THR A 27 -40.18 -27.98 22.81
CA THR A 27 -39.40 -28.70 23.82
C THR A 27 -38.01 -29.09 23.35
N ALA A 28 -37.00 -28.86 24.21
CA ALA A 28 -35.60 -29.17 23.96
C ALA A 28 -35.31 -30.68 24.04
N ALA A 29 -34.83 -31.27 22.95
CA ALA A 29 -34.09 -32.53 22.96
C ALA A 29 -32.62 -32.23 23.29
N ALA A 30 -32.02 -33.02 24.19
CA ALA A 30 -30.65 -32.83 24.66
C ALA A 30 -29.64 -32.96 23.52
N ALA A 31 -29.02 -31.83 23.14
CA ALA A 31 -27.91 -31.81 22.20
C ALA A 31 -26.60 -32.20 22.91
N HIS A 32 -25.89 -33.19 22.36
CA HIS A 32 -24.52 -33.50 22.75
C HIS A 32 -23.62 -32.27 22.56
N PRO A 33 -22.66 -32.00 23.47
CA PRO A 33 -21.77 -30.87 23.32
C PRO A 33 -20.86 -31.11 22.10
N VAL A 34 -21.18 -30.43 20.99
CA VAL A 34 -20.23 -30.27 19.89
C VAL A 34 -19.13 -29.36 20.41
N VAL A 35 -17.99 -29.96 20.78
CA VAL A 35 -16.78 -29.22 21.12
C VAL A 35 -16.39 -28.41 19.90
N ALA A 36 -16.60 -27.09 19.96
CA ALA A 36 -16.07 -26.16 18.97
C ALA A 36 -14.56 -26.40 18.87
N PRO A 37 -13.98 -26.53 17.66
CA PRO A 37 -12.53 -26.65 17.54
C PRO A 37 -11.91 -25.44 18.22
N ALA A 38 -11.03 -25.69 19.19
CA ALA A 38 -10.34 -24.66 19.93
C ALA A 38 -9.75 -23.65 18.94
N VAL A 39 -10.12 -22.37 19.09
CA VAL A 39 -9.41 -21.28 18.43
C VAL A 39 -8.00 -21.31 19.01
N VAL A 40 -7.08 -21.93 18.28
CA VAL A 40 -5.67 -21.98 18.65
C VAL A 40 -5.24 -20.53 18.77
N ALA A 41 -4.93 -20.09 20.00
CA ALA A 41 -4.28 -18.80 20.24
C ALA A 41 -3.13 -18.68 19.23
N PRO A 42 -2.97 -17.53 18.52
CA PRO A 42 -1.96 -17.41 17.48
C PRO A 42 -0.61 -17.75 18.10
N GLN A 43 -0.09 -18.93 17.77
CA GLN A 43 1.22 -19.35 18.24
C GLN A 43 2.20 -18.29 17.78
N ALA A 44 2.81 -17.59 18.73
CA ALA A 44 3.93 -16.73 18.48
C ALA A 44 5.04 -17.60 17.89
N LEU A 45 5.10 -17.70 16.55
CA LEU A 45 6.17 -18.38 15.85
C LEU A 45 7.43 -17.51 15.96
N ALA A 46 8.10 -17.63 17.10
CA ALA A 46 9.41 -17.08 17.36
C ALA A 46 10.38 -17.50 16.23
N GLY A 47 11.08 -16.53 15.63
CA GLY A 47 12.26 -16.79 14.80
C GLY A 47 12.15 -16.58 13.29
N ALA A 48 11.03 -16.09 12.72
CA ALA A 48 10.96 -15.81 11.29
C ALA A 48 11.36 -14.36 10.94
N LYS A 49 12.64 -14.12 10.63
CA LYS A 49 13.13 -12.80 10.18
C LYS A 49 12.40 -12.35 8.90
N ALA A 50 12.02 -11.09 8.81
CA ALA A 50 11.46 -10.50 7.61
C ALA A 50 12.57 -10.10 6.61
N LYS A 51 12.34 -10.35 5.31
CA LYS A 51 13.21 -9.91 4.21
C LYS A 51 12.56 -8.85 3.32
N ASP A 52 11.24 -8.72 3.36
CA ASP A 52 10.45 -7.77 2.58
C ASP A 52 9.22 -7.35 3.39
N LEU A 53 8.75 -6.12 3.20
CA LEU A 53 7.63 -5.51 3.93
C LEU A 53 6.83 -4.63 2.98
N THR A 54 5.51 -4.77 2.99
CA THR A 54 4.58 -3.84 2.33
C THR A 54 3.62 -3.27 3.37
N ALA A 55 3.44 -1.96 3.33
CA ALA A 55 2.31 -1.30 3.95
C ALA A 55 1.27 -1.09 2.86
N GLY A 56 0.11 -1.76 2.99
CA GLY A 56 -1.09 -1.41 2.23
C GLY A 56 -1.79 -0.24 2.92
N GLU A 57 -3.00 0.11 2.46
CA GLU A 57 -3.71 1.25 3.04
C GLU A 57 -4.11 0.98 4.50
N ASN A 58 -4.72 -0.18 4.75
CA ASN A 58 -5.29 -0.56 6.05
C ASN A 58 -4.81 -1.91 6.59
N HIS A 59 -3.93 -2.59 5.86
CA HIS A 59 -3.29 -3.84 6.27
C HIS A 59 -1.84 -3.86 5.81
N ASN A 60 -1.02 -4.64 6.48
CA ASN A 60 0.39 -4.78 6.21
C ASN A 60 0.72 -6.24 5.99
N CYS A 61 1.76 -6.51 5.20
CA CYS A 61 2.26 -7.86 5.01
C CYS A 61 3.79 -7.86 5.00
N ALA A 62 4.38 -8.94 5.51
CA ALA A 62 5.81 -9.18 5.48
C ALA A 62 6.12 -10.55 4.87
N VAL A 63 7.22 -10.62 4.11
CA VAL A 63 7.77 -11.90 3.63
C VAL A 63 8.91 -12.32 4.55
N THR A 64 8.85 -13.54 5.05
CA THR A 64 9.91 -14.10 5.89
C THR A 64 11.09 -14.59 5.05
N THR A 65 12.25 -14.78 5.67
CA THR A 65 13.43 -15.38 5.01
C THR A 65 13.15 -16.78 4.46
N LYS A 66 12.22 -17.52 5.09
CA LYS A 66 11.73 -18.83 4.61
C LYS A 66 10.75 -18.74 3.43
N GLY A 67 10.42 -17.52 2.96
CA GLY A 67 9.51 -17.31 1.82
C GLY A 67 8.03 -17.53 2.15
N LYS A 68 7.65 -17.42 3.42
CA LYS A 68 6.24 -17.35 3.88
C LYS A 68 5.78 -15.90 3.95
N VAL A 69 4.47 -15.68 3.89
CA VAL A 69 3.86 -14.35 4.02
C VAL A 69 3.04 -14.29 5.30
N ARG A 70 3.18 -13.21 6.06
CA ARG A 70 2.30 -12.90 7.19
C ARG A 70 1.69 -11.53 7.01
N CYS A 71 0.39 -11.40 7.26
CA CYS A 71 -0.35 -10.16 7.13
C CYS A 71 -1.08 -9.81 8.43
N TRP A 72 -1.35 -8.52 8.67
CA TRP A 72 -2.13 -8.02 9.82
C TRP A 72 -2.83 -6.70 9.45
N GLY A 73 -3.80 -6.29 10.26
CA GLY A 73 -4.67 -5.13 10.05
C GLY A 73 -6.09 -5.53 9.64
N LEU A 74 -6.70 -4.70 8.79
CA LEU A 74 -8.06 -4.91 8.26
C LEU A 74 -8.16 -6.21 7.44
N ASN A 75 -9.28 -6.93 7.57
CA ASN A 75 -9.56 -8.17 6.85
C ASN A 75 -11.01 -8.32 6.36
N SER A 76 -11.79 -7.23 6.28
CA SER A 76 -13.24 -7.28 5.97
C SER A 76 -13.59 -7.97 4.66
N VAL A 77 -12.64 -8.09 3.72
CA VAL A 77 -12.80 -8.71 2.40
C VAL A 77 -11.76 -9.81 2.15
N GLY A 78 -11.12 -10.32 3.21
CA GLY A 78 -10.16 -11.43 3.14
C GLY A 78 -8.74 -11.02 2.71
N GLN A 79 -8.38 -9.74 2.76
CA GLN A 79 -7.08 -9.21 2.34
C GLN A 79 -5.87 -9.73 3.16
N LEU A 80 -6.10 -10.39 4.30
CA LEU A 80 -5.06 -11.10 5.05
C LEU A 80 -4.76 -12.50 4.50
N GLY A 81 -5.62 -13.08 3.65
CA GLY A 81 -5.32 -14.33 2.94
C GLY A 81 -5.22 -15.56 3.83
N ASN A 82 -5.78 -15.50 5.05
CA ASN A 82 -5.74 -16.56 6.05
C ASN A 82 -7.04 -17.37 6.13
N ASN A 83 -7.87 -17.32 5.06
CA ASN A 83 -9.19 -17.94 5.00
C ASN A 83 -10.22 -17.40 6.01
N THR A 84 -10.01 -16.19 6.55
CA THR A 84 -10.99 -15.51 7.41
C THR A 84 -11.35 -14.13 6.86
N MET A 85 -12.31 -13.45 7.49
CA MET A 85 -12.62 -12.02 7.25
C MET A 85 -12.44 -11.17 8.52
N THR A 86 -11.76 -11.72 9.52
CA THR A 86 -11.58 -11.09 10.83
C THR A 86 -10.28 -10.30 10.84
N ASN A 87 -10.33 -9.04 11.25
CA ASN A 87 -9.15 -8.20 11.44
C ASN A 87 -8.16 -8.88 12.39
N SER A 88 -6.88 -8.59 12.23
CA SER A 88 -5.87 -9.12 13.15
C SER A 88 -4.89 -8.03 13.57
N ASN A 89 -4.74 -7.84 14.87
CA ASN A 89 -3.74 -6.94 15.44
C ASN A 89 -2.38 -7.63 15.67
N VAL A 90 -2.22 -8.85 15.16
CA VAL A 90 -0.97 -9.61 15.13
C VAL A 90 -0.77 -10.22 13.73
N PRO A 91 0.47 -10.47 13.29
CA PRO A 91 0.72 -11.13 12.00
C PRO A 91 0.17 -12.56 11.94
N VAL A 92 -0.74 -12.82 10.99
CA VAL A 92 -1.28 -14.16 10.66
C VAL A 92 -0.66 -14.71 9.37
N GLU A 93 -0.45 -16.01 9.27
CA GLU A 93 0.13 -16.64 8.06
C GLU A 93 -0.90 -16.73 6.92
N VAL A 94 -0.47 -16.38 5.70
CA VAL A 94 -1.25 -16.56 4.48
C VAL A 94 -1.26 -18.04 4.09
N VAL A 95 -2.44 -18.60 3.83
CA VAL A 95 -2.58 -20.04 3.53
C VAL A 95 -2.12 -20.38 2.11
N GLY A 96 -1.63 -21.60 1.92
CA GLY A 96 -1.34 -22.15 0.58
C GLY A 96 -0.18 -21.51 -0.19
N LEU A 97 0.57 -20.57 0.38
CA LEU A 97 1.72 -19.93 -0.27
C LEU A 97 3.07 -20.34 0.33
N SER A 98 4.04 -20.49 -0.56
CA SER A 98 5.44 -20.73 -0.22
C SER A 98 6.36 -20.15 -1.29
N LYS A 99 7.68 -20.07 -0.99
CA LYS A 99 8.71 -19.58 -1.90
C LYS A 99 8.40 -18.18 -2.46
N VAL A 100 7.79 -17.32 -1.64
CA VAL A 100 7.48 -15.94 -1.99
C VAL A 100 8.75 -15.10 -1.94
N LYS A 101 8.95 -14.27 -2.96
CA LYS A 101 10.08 -13.34 -3.05
C LYS A 101 9.69 -11.89 -2.76
N ALA A 102 8.46 -11.49 -3.11
CA ALA A 102 7.96 -10.15 -2.87
C ALA A 102 6.44 -10.15 -2.64
N VAL A 103 5.94 -9.16 -1.91
CA VAL A 103 4.51 -8.93 -1.68
C VAL A 103 4.17 -7.46 -1.93
N SER A 104 2.95 -7.19 -2.39
CA SER A 104 2.42 -5.85 -2.60
C SER A 104 0.98 -5.82 -2.09
N ALA A 105 0.68 -4.89 -1.20
CA ALA A 105 -0.66 -4.68 -0.64
C ALA A 105 -1.27 -3.39 -1.21
N GLY A 106 -2.52 -3.48 -1.65
CA GLY A 106 -3.34 -2.36 -2.13
C GLY A 106 -4.29 -1.83 -1.06
N TYR A 107 -5.45 -1.33 -1.50
CA TYR A 107 -6.51 -0.88 -0.58
C TYR A 107 -7.23 -2.04 0.11
N GLY A 108 -7.74 -2.98 -0.69
CA GLY A 108 -8.53 -4.12 -0.23
C GLY A 108 -8.02 -5.47 -0.73
N HIS A 109 -6.89 -5.51 -1.44
CA HIS A 109 -6.31 -6.74 -1.98
C HIS A 109 -4.80 -6.80 -1.77
N THR A 110 -4.26 -8.00 -1.85
CA THR A 110 -2.82 -8.26 -1.73
C THR A 110 -2.40 -9.19 -2.86
N CYS A 111 -1.23 -8.95 -3.42
CA CYS A 111 -0.63 -9.84 -4.40
C CYS A 111 0.79 -10.24 -3.98
N ALA A 112 1.11 -11.52 -4.14
CA ALA A 112 2.43 -12.09 -3.89
C ALA A 112 3.08 -12.56 -5.19
N LEU A 113 4.39 -12.33 -5.28
CA LEU A 113 5.24 -12.78 -6.35
C LEU A 113 6.15 -13.91 -5.84
N THR A 114 6.06 -15.08 -6.46
CA THR A 114 6.89 -16.24 -6.14
C THR A 114 8.28 -16.17 -6.78
N THR A 115 9.21 -16.97 -6.28
CA THR A 115 10.57 -17.13 -6.85
C THR A 115 10.55 -17.64 -8.29
N SER A 116 9.58 -18.50 -8.66
CA SER A 116 9.38 -18.99 -10.03
C SER A 116 8.76 -17.95 -10.98
N GLY A 117 8.36 -16.78 -10.45
CA GLY A 117 7.76 -15.70 -11.24
C GLY A 117 6.27 -15.86 -11.52
N LYS A 118 5.56 -16.72 -10.77
CA LYS A 118 4.09 -16.76 -10.71
C LYS A 118 3.57 -15.70 -9.74
N VAL A 119 2.39 -15.15 -10.03
CA VAL A 119 1.70 -14.16 -9.20
C VAL A 119 0.41 -14.76 -8.64
N TYR A 120 0.16 -14.53 -7.35
CA TYR A 120 -1.08 -14.90 -6.68
C TYR A 120 -1.66 -13.65 -6.00
N CYS A 121 -2.97 -13.45 -6.07
CA CYS A 121 -3.65 -12.32 -5.43
C CYS A 121 -4.81 -12.82 -4.57
N TRP A 122 -5.22 -12.04 -3.57
CA TRP A 122 -6.39 -12.29 -2.72
C TRP A 122 -6.95 -10.99 -2.13
N GLY A 123 -8.13 -11.05 -1.53
CA GLY A 123 -8.89 -9.92 -1.02
C GLY A 123 -10.02 -9.50 -1.96
N TYR A 124 -10.33 -8.21 -1.94
CA TYR A 124 -11.32 -7.55 -2.78
C TYR A 124 -11.09 -7.83 -4.27
N ASN A 125 -12.15 -8.06 -5.06
CA ASN A 125 -12.07 -8.33 -6.50
C ASN A 125 -13.19 -7.72 -7.36
N ALA A 126 -14.06 -6.85 -6.83
CA ALA A 126 -15.21 -6.36 -7.60
C ALA A 126 -14.84 -5.64 -8.93
N GLN A 127 -13.60 -5.16 -9.06
CA GLN A 127 -13.09 -4.52 -10.28
C GLN A 127 -12.16 -5.44 -11.10
N GLY A 128 -11.98 -6.69 -10.71
CA GLY A 128 -11.08 -7.67 -11.35
C GLY A 128 -9.61 -7.56 -10.92
N GLN A 129 -9.30 -6.89 -9.81
CA GLN A 129 -7.92 -6.66 -9.36
C GLN A 129 -7.14 -7.92 -8.95
N LEU A 130 -7.81 -9.08 -8.82
CA LEU A 130 -7.15 -10.38 -8.62
C LEU A 130 -6.65 -11.01 -9.91
N GLY A 131 -7.11 -10.56 -11.09
CA GLY A 131 -6.53 -10.97 -12.38
C GLY A 131 -6.75 -12.45 -12.74
N ASN A 132 -7.76 -13.08 -12.14
CA ASN A 132 -8.10 -14.50 -12.29
C ASN A 132 -9.36 -14.72 -13.15
N ASN A 133 -9.76 -13.72 -13.95
CA ASN A 133 -10.97 -13.73 -14.76
C ASN A 133 -12.29 -13.83 -13.96
N THR A 134 -12.29 -13.42 -12.69
CA THR A 134 -13.51 -13.31 -11.88
C THR A 134 -13.63 -11.90 -11.31
N LEU A 135 -14.80 -11.57 -10.77
CA LEU A 135 -15.06 -10.34 -10.00
C LEU A 135 -15.39 -10.64 -8.53
N VAL A 136 -15.11 -11.87 -8.08
CA VAL A 136 -15.47 -12.36 -6.74
C VAL A 136 -14.26 -12.27 -5.82
N ASP A 137 -14.47 -11.69 -4.65
CA ASP A 137 -13.47 -11.58 -3.58
C ASP A 137 -12.92 -12.96 -3.19
N SER A 138 -11.67 -13.03 -2.75
CA SER A 138 -11.06 -14.29 -2.31
C SER A 138 -10.36 -14.15 -0.98
N LYS A 139 -10.73 -15.00 -0.01
CA LYS A 139 -10.08 -15.06 1.32
C LYS A 139 -8.76 -15.83 1.32
N VAL A 140 -8.41 -16.41 0.17
CA VAL A 140 -7.19 -17.20 -0.04
C VAL A 140 -6.51 -16.80 -1.35
N PRO A 141 -5.19 -17.01 -1.48
CA PRO A 141 -4.46 -16.70 -2.71
C PRO A 141 -4.98 -17.47 -3.94
N VAL A 142 -5.36 -16.73 -4.99
CA VAL A 142 -5.71 -17.25 -6.32
C VAL A 142 -4.66 -16.85 -7.34
N GLN A 143 -4.39 -17.71 -8.32
CA GLN A 143 -3.37 -17.44 -9.33
C GLN A 143 -3.86 -16.40 -10.34
N VAL A 144 -3.00 -15.42 -10.66
CA VAL A 144 -3.23 -14.50 -11.78
C VAL A 144 -3.02 -15.25 -13.10
N LEU A 145 -3.98 -15.12 -14.02
CA LEU A 145 -3.95 -15.80 -15.32
C LEU A 145 -3.33 -14.90 -16.41
N GLY A 146 -2.92 -15.47 -17.55
CA GLY A 146 -2.41 -14.68 -18.69
C GLY A 146 -1.07 -13.96 -18.49
N ILE A 147 -0.35 -14.27 -17.39
CA ILE A 147 0.98 -13.71 -17.09
C ILE A 147 1.89 -14.73 -16.41
N ALA A 148 3.17 -14.73 -16.79
CA ALA A 148 4.21 -15.57 -16.21
C ALA A 148 5.57 -14.87 -16.26
N LYS A 149 6.55 -15.46 -15.58
CA LYS A 149 7.94 -14.98 -15.52
C LYS A 149 8.01 -13.51 -15.07
N VAL A 150 7.31 -13.17 -13.99
CA VAL A 150 7.24 -11.82 -13.43
C VAL A 150 8.48 -11.52 -12.57
N LYS A 151 9.02 -10.31 -12.72
CA LYS A 151 10.16 -9.80 -11.93
C LYS A 151 9.77 -8.71 -10.93
N SER A 152 8.70 -7.97 -11.17
CA SER A 152 8.22 -6.88 -10.32
C SER A 152 6.70 -6.82 -10.35
N LEU A 153 6.10 -6.43 -9.22
CA LEU A 153 4.67 -6.39 -8.97
C LEU A 153 4.36 -5.09 -8.20
N SER A 154 3.21 -4.49 -8.47
CA SER A 154 2.70 -3.32 -7.77
C SER A 154 1.18 -3.35 -7.73
N THR A 155 0.60 -3.06 -6.57
CA THR A 155 -0.85 -2.95 -6.34
C THR A 155 -1.20 -1.51 -6.00
N GLY A 156 -2.24 -0.99 -6.66
CA GLY A 156 -2.87 0.29 -6.31
C GLY A 156 -4.10 0.04 -5.44
N TRP A 157 -5.06 0.96 -5.51
CA TRP A 157 -6.32 0.80 -4.76
C TRP A 157 -7.22 -0.28 -5.36
N TYR A 158 -7.44 -0.21 -6.67
CA TYR A 158 -8.40 -1.08 -7.36
C TYR A 158 -7.81 -1.73 -8.62
N HIS A 159 -6.48 -1.67 -8.79
CA HIS A 159 -5.79 -2.28 -9.91
C HIS A 159 -4.41 -2.79 -9.49
N SER A 160 -3.86 -3.64 -10.34
CA SER A 160 -2.59 -4.31 -10.14
C SER A 160 -1.78 -4.25 -11.42
N CYS A 161 -0.46 -4.17 -11.29
CA CYS A 161 0.46 -4.17 -12.42
C CYS A 161 1.67 -5.05 -12.14
N ALA A 162 2.23 -5.62 -13.20
CA ALA A 162 3.41 -6.45 -13.13
C ALA A 162 4.34 -6.19 -14.31
N VAL A 163 5.62 -6.42 -14.07
CA VAL A 163 6.66 -6.38 -15.11
C VAL A 163 7.23 -7.76 -15.29
N THR A 164 7.22 -8.26 -16.51
CA THR A 164 7.83 -9.54 -16.88
C THR A 164 9.36 -9.44 -16.88
N THR A 165 10.04 -10.59 -16.83
CA THR A 165 11.50 -10.70 -16.96
C THR A 165 12.01 -10.10 -18.28
N LYS A 166 11.23 -10.20 -19.37
CA LYS A 166 11.48 -9.54 -20.66
C LYS A 166 11.29 -8.01 -20.62
N GLY A 167 10.80 -7.45 -19.51
CA GLY A 167 10.62 -6.02 -19.32
C GLY A 167 9.33 -5.46 -19.92
N ALA A 168 8.34 -6.30 -20.22
CA ALA A 168 6.99 -5.86 -20.60
C ALA A 168 6.15 -5.55 -19.36
N ALA A 169 5.41 -4.43 -19.36
CA ALA A 169 4.44 -4.09 -18.32
C ALA A 169 3.03 -4.57 -18.69
N LYS A 170 2.34 -5.20 -17.73
CA LYS A 170 0.92 -5.55 -17.83
C LYS A 170 0.17 -5.05 -16.60
N CYS A 171 -1.08 -4.64 -16.76
CA CYS A 171 -1.95 -4.20 -15.67
C CYS A 171 -3.35 -4.84 -15.78
N TRP A 172 -4.08 -4.94 -14.67
CA TRP A 172 -5.45 -5.45 -14.59
C TRP A 172 -6.22 -4.82 -13.42
N GLY A 173 -7.54 -4.95 -13.42
CA GLY A 173 -8.46 -4.38 -12.44
C GLY A 173 -9.23 -3.18 -12.99
N TYR A 174 -9.48 -2.21 -12.10
CA TYR A 174 -10.21 -0.98 -12.38
C TYR A 174 -9.51 -0.09 -13.41
N ASN A 175 -10.26 0.55 -14.30
CA ASN A 175 -9.72 1.34 -15.41
C ASN A 175 -10.51 2.60 -15.80
N SER A 176 -11.45 3.09 -14.99
CA SER A 176 -12.30 4.23 -15.38
C SER A 176 -11.52 5.47 -15.81
N SER A 177 -10.33 5.69 -15.25
CA SER A 177 -9.47 6.83 -15.54
C SER A 177 -8.33 6.47 -16.51
N GLY A 178 -8.32 5.25 -17.04
CA GLY A 178 -7.29 4.74 -17.95
C GLY A 178 -6.04 4.22 -17.25
N GLN A 179 -6.08 3.93 -15.94
CA GLN A 179 -4.93 3.50 -15.12
C GLN A 179 -4.29 2.16 -15.54
N LEU A 180 -4.93 1.38 -16.41
CA LEU A 180 -4.31 0.20 -17.04
C LEU A 180 -3.38 0.56 -18.20
N GLY A 181 -3.51 1.76 -18.78
CA GLY A 181 -2.54 2.30 -19.74
C GLY A 181 -2.57 1.63 -21.12
N ASN A 182 -3.64 0.89 -21.44
CA ASN A 182 -3.81 0.17 -22.70
C ASN A 182 -4.60 0.97 -23.75
N GLY A 183 -4.89 2.25 -23.50
CA GLY A 183 -5.71 3.09 -24.38
C GLY A 183 -7.21 2.95 -24.18
N ALA A 184 -7.67 2.06 -23.29
CA ALA A 184 -9.07 1.92 -22.93
C ALA A 184 -9.36 2.50 -21.54
N THR A 185 -10.65 2.66 -21.22
CA THR A 185 -11.16 3.05 -19.89
C THR A 185 -12.08 1.99 -19.27
N VAL A 186 -12.03 0.77 -19.80
CA VAL A 186 -12.83 -0.38 -19.34
C VAL A 186 -11.98 -1.27 -18.43
N ASN A 187 -12.57 -1.72 -17.33
CA ASN A 187 -11.94 -2.65 -16.38
C ASN A 187 -11.50 -3.93 -17.09
N ALA A 188 -10.44 -4.57 -16.59
CA ALA A 188 -9.95 -5.83 -17.13
C ALA A 188 -9.71 -6.84 -16.01
N PRO A 189 -10.48 -7.95 -15.92
CA PRO A 189 -10.26 -8.99 -14.92
C PRO A 189 -9.07 -9.91 -15.26
N LEU A 190 -8.32 -9.59 -16.32
CA LEU A 190 -7.12 -10.27 -16.77
C LEU A 190 -6.03 -9.24 -17.12
N PRO A 191 -4.73 -9.59 -16.98
CA PRO A 191 -3.61 -8.73 -17.35
C PRO A 191 -3.63 -8.29 -18.82
N VAL A 192 -3.82 -6.99 -19.06
CA VAL A 192 -3.68 -6.34 -20.37
C VAL A 192 -2.30 -5.72 -20.54
N GLN A 193 -1.82 -5.67 -21.79
CA GLN A 193 -0.53 -5.06 -22.13
C GLN A 193 -0.61 -3.54 -22.05
N VAL A 194 0.33 -2.91 -21.35
CA VAL A 194 0.43 -1.45 -21.31
C VAL A 194 0.98 -0.93 -22.64
N SER A 195 0.33 0.09 -23.22
CA SER A 195 0.65 0.64 -24.54
C SER A 195 2.08 1.21 -24.57
N GLY A 196 2.84 0.83 -25.60
CA GLY A 196 4.23 1.29 -25.80
C GLY A 196 5.26 0.78 -24.77
N LEU A 197 4.87 -0.06 -23.80
CA LEU A 197 5.74 -0.58 -22.73
C LEU A 197 5.93 -2.12 -22.80
N THR A 198 6.26 -2.62 -23.99
CA THR A 198 6.48 -4.04 -24.28
C THR A 198 7.86 -4.57 -23.89
N LYS A 199 8.81 -3.67 -23.58
CA LYS A 199 10.18 -3.99 -23.15
C LYS A 199 10.79 -2.83 -22.37
N LYS A 200 11.96 -3.07 -21.75
CA LYS A 200 12.77 -2.05 -21.05
C LYS A 200 12.06 -1.37 -19.86
N VAL A 201 11.01 -1.96 -19.31
CA VAL A 201 10.44 -1.53 -18.02
C VAL A 201 11.24 -2.16 -16.86
N LYS A 202 11.60 -1.32 -15.89
CA LYS A 202 12.26 -1.71 -14.65
C LYS A 202 11.23 -2.07 -13.58
N SER A 203 10.26 -1.19 -13.34
CA SER A 203 9.18 -1.38 -12.38
C SER A 203 7.94 -0.56 -12.74
N THR A 204 6.79 -0.98 -12.21
CA THR A 204 5.52 -0.22 -12.18
C THR A 204 5.21 0.18 -10.75
N ASN A 205 4.42 1.25 -10.58
CA ASN A 205 3.94 1.72 -9.28
C ASN A 205 2.52 2.24 -9.49
N ALA A 206 1.57 1.64 -8.77
CA ALA A 206 0.15 1.94 -8.89
C ALA A 206 -0.30 2.71 -7.64
N GLY A 207 -1.04 3.81 -7.86
CA GLY A 207 -1.68 4.60 -6.80
C GLY A 207 -3.18 4.34 -6.72
N TYR A 208 -3.97 5.36 -6.37
CA TYR A 208 -5.43 5.28 -6.33
C TYR A 208 -6.05 5.00 -7.71
N GLY A 209 -5.85 5.96 -8.62
CA GLY A 209 -6.40 5.94 -9.98
C GLY A 209 -5.34 6.22 -11.04
N HIS A 210 -4.05 6.15 -10.68
CA HIS A 210 -2.94 6.41 -11.59
C HIS A 210 -1.87 5.32 -11.49
N THR A 211 -1.07 5.19 -12.52
CA THR A 211 0.06 4.27 -12.59
C THR A 211 1.25 4.96 -13.21
N CYS A 212 2.43 4.63 -12.72
CA CYS A 212 3.68 5.06 -13.33
C CYS A 212 4.63 3.89 -13.56
N ALA A 213 5.45 3.99 -14.60
CA ALA A 213 6.52 3.06 -14.93
C ALA A 213 7.88 3.76 -14.90
N LEU A 214 8.86 3.09 -14.29
CA LEU A 214 10.27 3.43 -14.41
C LEU A 214 10.89 2.53 -15.47
N THR A 215 11.51 3.12 -16.48
CA THR A 215 12.25 2.38 -17.52
C THR A 215 13.67 2.05 -17.06
N THR A 216 14.33 1.09 -17.72
CA THR A 216 15.74 0.77 -17.46
C THR A 216 16.69 1.92 -17.78
N ALA A 217 16.28 2.85 -18.65
CA ALA A 217 17.00 4.09 -18.96
C ALA A 217 16.84 5.20 -17.89
N GLY A 218 16.05 4.94 -16.84
CA GLY A 218 15.78 5.89 -15.77
C GLY A 218 14.73 6.95 -16.10
N LYS A 219 13.99 6.80 -17.21
CA LYS A 219 12.85 7.67 -17.55
C LYS A 219 11.58 7.18 -16.86
N VAL A 220 10.75 8.13 -16.42
CA VAL A 220 9.45 7.86 -15.80
C VAL A 220 8.34 8.22 -16.77
N LYS A 221 7.34 7.35 -16.88
CA LYS A 221 6.07 7.64 -17.57
C LYS A 221 4.91 7.37 -16.63
N CYS A 222 3.89 8.22 -16.63
CA CYS A 222 2.69 8.08 -15.80
C CYS A 222 1.42 8.20 -16.65
N TRP A 223 0.35 7.55 -16.21
CA TRP A 223 -0.97 7.55 -16.86
C TRP A 223 -2.08 7.27 -15.84
N GLY A 224 -3.33 7.45 -16.25
CA GLY A 224 -4.53 7.34 -15.42
C GLY A 224 -5.07 8.71 -15.01
N ASP A 225 -5.60 8.77 -13.80
CA ASP A 225 -6.11 9.97 -13.15
C ASP A 225 -5.02 11.02 -12.90
N ASN A 226 -5.35 12.27 -13.15
CA ASN A 226 -4.46 13.41 -13.03
C ASN A 226 -5.13 14.62 -12.37
N PHE A 227 -6.22 14.41 -11.63
CA PHE A 227 -7.00 15.50 -11.04
C PHE A 227 -6.14 16.44 -10.18
N TYR A 228 -5.19 15.90 -9.43
CA TYR A 228 -4.26 16.67 -8.59
C TYR A 228 -2.89 16.92 -9.23
N GLY A 229 -2.70 16.53 -10.49
CA GLY A 229 -1.40 16.63 -11.17
C GLY A 229 -0.46 15.45 -10.87
N GLN A 230 -0.97 14.34 -10.34
CA GLN A 230 -0.19 13.17 -9.92
C GLN A 230 0.54 12.44 -11.05
N LEU A 231 0.22 12.74 -12.31
CA LEU A 231 1.01 12.26 -13.45
C LEU A 231 2.29 13.07 -13.68
N GLY A 232 2.36 14.29 -13.15
CA GLY A 232 3.55 15.15 -13.28
C GLY A 232 3.76 15.68 -14.69
N THR A 233 2.70 15.76 -15.49
CA THR A 233 2.69 16.17 -16.92
C THR A 233 2.55 17.68 -17.11
N ASN A 234 2.68 18.47 -16.04
CA ASN A 234 2.48 19.93 -16.02
C ASN A 234 1.06 20.38 -16.43
N ASN A 235 0.07 19.50 -16.23
CA ASN A 235 -1.36 19.77 -16.41
C ASN A 235 -2.18 18.87 -15.45
N ASN A 236 -3.51 18.91 -15.56
CA ASN A 236 -4.43 18.07 -14.79
C ASN A 236 -5.26 17.11 -15.66
N THR A 237 -4.78 16.83 -16.88
CA THR A 237 -5.52 16.02 -17.85
C THR A 237 -5.22 14.55 -17.65
N ASN A 238 -6.26 13.73 -17.51
CA ASN A 238 -6.14 12.28 -17.49
C ASN A 238 -5.63 11.77 -18.83
N VAL A 239 -4.79 10.74 -18.82
CA VAL A 239 -4.33 10.08 -20.05
C VAL A 239 -4.39 8.57 -19.87
N ASN A 240 -4.93 7.86 -20.85
CA ASN A 240 -5.11 6.40 -20.79
C ASN A 240 -3.96 5.61 -21.43
N THR A 241 -2.86 6.29 -21.76
CA THR A 241 -1.59 5.69 -22.21
C THR A 241 -0.40 6.38 -21.53
N PRO A 242 0.76 5.70 -21.39
CA PRO A 242 1.92 6.25 -20.68
C PRO A 242 2.47 7.58 -21.24
N ALA A 243 2.32 8.68 -20.50
CA ALA A 243 2.88 9.99 -20.82
C ALA A 243 4.18 10.26 -20.05
N ALA A 244 5.11 11.01 -20.65
CA ALA A 244 6.37 11.36 -19.99
C ALA A 244 6.16 12.38 -18.87
N VAL A 245 6.86 12.20 -17.74
CA VAL A 245 6.86 13.17 -16.65
C VAL A 245 7.67 14.40 -17.04
N TYR A 246 7.10 15.59 -16.82
CA TYR A 246 7.66 16.87 -17.23
C TYR A 246 8.97 17.18 -16.48
N ASN A 247 10.03 17.47 -17.23
CA ASN A 247 11.35 17.90 -16.74
C ASN A 247 11.95 17.05 -15.59
N LEU A 248 11.61 15.77 -15.51
CA LEU A 248 12.18 14.88 -14.50
C LEU A 248 13.55 14.33 -14.95
N ALA A 249 14.57 14.60 -14.15
CA ALA A 249 15.88 13.99 -14.32
C ALA A 249 15.82 12.45 -14.21
N LYS A 250 16.80 11.76 -14.80
CA LYS A 250 16.88 10.28 -14.71
C LYS A 250 16.75 9.83 -13.26
N SER A 251 15.89 8.83 -13.04
CA SER A 251 15.54 8.33 -11.72
C SER A 251 16.01 6.90 -11.52
N LYS A 252 16.44 6.59 -10.30
CA LYS A 252 16.87 5.23 -9.92
C LYS A 252 15.73 4.40 -9.32
N SER A 253 14.76 5.08 -8.71
CA SER A 253 13.56 4.49 -8.11
C SER A 253 12.43 5.51 -8.07
N MET A 254 11.21 5.02 -7.90
CA MET A 254 10.02 5.82 -7.70
C MET A 254 8.94 5.02 -6.97
N LYS A 255 7.93 5.72 -6.45
CA LYS A 255 6.71 5.16 -5.85
C LYS A 255 5.52 6.09 -6.13
N ALA A 256 4.36 5.50 -6.34
CA ALA A 256 3.08 6.20 -6.35
C ALA A 256 2.44 5.97 -4.98
N GLY A 257 1.98 7.04 -4.33
CA GLY A 257 1.06 6.98 -3.20
C GLY A 257 -0.37 7.00 -3.72
N ALA A 258 -1.34 7.31 -2.87
CA ALA A 258 -2.74 7.35 -3.31
C ALA A 258 -2.96 8.40 -4.41
N PHE A 259 -2.59 9.66 -4.14
CA PHE A 259 -2.81 10.80 -5.04
C PHE A 259 -1.55 11.62 -5.30
N SER A 260 -0.38 11.10 -4.91
CA SER A 260 0.92 11.74 -5.14
C SER A 260 1.90 10.73 -5.73
N THR A 261 2.93 11.21 -6.41
CA THR A 261 4.03 10.38 -6.89
C THR A 261 5.34 11.00 -6.46
N CYS A 262 6.27 10.14 -6.05
CA CYS A 262 7.62 10.53 -5.67
C CYS A 262 8.67 9.70 -6.41
N ALA A 263 9.75 10.35 -6.84
CA ALA A 263 10.89 9.73 -7.47
C ALA A 263 12.20 10.09 -6.75
N ILE A 264 13.16 9.18 -6.81
CA ILE A 264 14.54 9.46 -6.42
C ILE A 264 15.39 9.49 -7.68
N THR A 265 15.94 10.66 -7.96
CA THR A 265 16.85 10.87 -9.09
C THR A 265 18.12 10.02 -8.94
N THR A 266 18.85 9.78 -10.03
CA THR A 266 20.16 9.10 -9.98
C THR A 266 21.18 9.86 -9.14
N LYS A 267 21.06 11.19 -9.04
CA LYS A 267 21.84 12.06 -8.13
C LYS A 267 21.41 11.95 -6.66
N GLY A 268 20.37 11.18 -6.35
CA GLY A 268 19.91 10.93 -4.98
C GLY A 268 19.00 12.00 -4.39
N ALA A 269 18.48 12.93 -5.20
CA ALA A 269 17.47 13.91 -4.79
C ALA A 269 16.06 13.30 -4.81
N ALA A 270 15.23 13.60 -3.81
CA ALA A 270 13.80 13.31 -3.83
C ALA A 270 13.02 14.39 -4.60
N LYS A 271 12.09 13.95 -5.44
CA LYS A 271 11.14 14.79 -6.16
C LYS A 271 9.73 14.24 -5.96
N CYS A 272 8.76 15.08 -5.59
CA CYS A 272 7.37 14.68 -5.37
C CYS A 272 6.39 15.63 -6.07
N TRP A 273 5.26 15.11 -6.52
CA TRP A 273 4.19 15.84 -7.19
C TRP A 273 2.81 15.20 -6.97
N GLY A 274 1.74 15.89 -7.34
CA GLY A 274 0.35 15.51 -7.11
C GLY A 274 -0.30 16.24 -5.94
N TYR A 275 -1.18 15.54 -5.22
CA TYR A 275 -1.93 16.05 -4.08
C TYR A 275 -1.03 16.47 -2.91
N ASN A 276 -1.38 17.59 -2.26
CA ASN A 276 -0.54 18.22 -1.23
C ASN A 276 -1.32 18.94 -0.13
N ALA A 277 -2.62 18.68 0.06
CA ALA A 277 -3.42 19.45 1.02
C ALA A 277 -2.95 19.31 2.47
N ASN A 278 -2.18 18.27 2.80
CA ASN A 278 -1.61 18.01 4.13
C ASN A 278 -0.08 18.24 4.14
N GLY A 279 0.49 18.76 3.05
CA GLY A 279 1.92 18.97 2.93
C GLY A 279 2.71 17.70 2.59
N GLN A 280 2.05 16.62 2.14
CA GLN A 280 2.68 15.32 1.84
C GLN A 280 3.70 15.32 0.70
N LEU A 281 3.84 16.42 -0.06
CA LEU A 281 4.95 16.61 -0.99
C LEU A 281 6.24 17.08 -0.30
N GLY A 282 6.16 17.59 0.94
CA GLY A 282 7.31 17.93 1.77
C GLY A 282 8.09 19.15 1.26
N ASN A 283 7.45 20.02 0.49
CA ASN A 283 8.03 21.18 -0.18
C ASN A 283 7.72 22.50 0.54
N ASN A 284 7.33 22.44 1.83
CA ASN A 284 6.93 23.58 2.65
C ASN A 284 5.70 24.35 2.12
N THR A 285 4.84 23.70 1.33
CA THR A 285 3.58 24.27 0.84
C THR A 285 2.42 23.31 1.09
N LEU A 286 1.18 23.79 0.87
CA LEU A 286 -0.02 22.95 0.79
C LEU A 286 -0.59 22.87 -0.64
N THR A 287 0.12 23.46 -1.61
CA THR A 287 -0.34 23.57 -2.99
C THR A 287 -0.03 22.29 -3.74
N HIS A 288 -1.00 21.76 -4.47
CA HIS A 288 -0.81 20.62 -5.36
C HIS A 288 0.24 20.96 -6.43
N ALA A 289 1.03 19.97 -6.82
CA ALA A 289 2.09 20.18 -7.81
C ALA A 289 1.82 19.36 -9.07
N LYS A 290 1.64 20.03 -10.21
CA LYS A 290 1.42 19.41 -11.53
C LYS A 290 2.71 18.88 -12.17
N ALA A 291 3.85 19.17 -11.57
CA ALA A 291 5.18 18.78 -12.02
C ALA A 291 6.08 18.43 -10.82
N PRO A 292 7.16 17.66 -11.01
CA PRO A 292 8.05 17.24 -9.91
C PRO A 292 8.67 18.42 -9.15
N THR A 293 8.36 18.53 -7.86
CA THR A 293 8.94 19.55 -6.94
C THR A 293 10.00 18.95 -6.02
N GLY A 294 10.93 19.77 -5.55
CA GLY A 294 11.95 19.34 -4.58
C GLY A 294 11.37 19.13 -3.18
N VAL A 295 11.84 18.09 -2.50
CA VAL A 295 11.50 17.86 -1.09
C VAL A 295 12.51 18.59 -0.19
N THR A 296 12.02 19.40 0.75
CA THR A 296 12.84 20.23 1.64
C THR A 296 13.87 19.41 2.40
N GLY A 297 15.15 19.79 2.33
CA GLY A 297 16.25 19.09 3.00
C GLY A 297 16.63 17.71 2.45
N LEU A 298 16.02 17.27 1.32
CA LEU A 298 16.27 15.97 0.70
C LEU A 298 16.75 16.08 -0.76
N SER A 299 17.65 17.05 -1.01
CA SER A 299 18.27 17.28 -2.33
C SER A 299 19.34 16.26 -2.73
N LYS A 300 19.81 15.43 -1.79
CA LYS A 300 20.79 14.36 -2.01
C LYS A 300 20.66 13.27 -0.95
N LYS A 301 21.39 12.16 -1.12
CA LYS A 301 21.52 11.08 -0.13
C LYS A 301 20.20 10.39 0.25
N VAL A 302 19.18 10.42 -0.61
CA VAL A 302 17.94 9.64 -0.43
C VAL A 302 18.13 8.22 -0.96
N LYS A 303 17.77 7.24 -0.13
CA LYS A 303 17.81 5.80 -0.44
C LYS A 303 16.45 5.29 -0.89
N LEU A 304 15.40 5.59 -0.13
CA LEU A 304 14.02 5.15 -0.37
C LEU A 304 13.05 6.28 -0.06
N ILE A 305 11.91 6.29 -0.76
CA ILE A 305 10.77 7.17 -0.50
C ILE A 305 9.49 6.36 -0.64
N ALA A 306 8.56 6.56 0.29
CA ALA A 306 7.30 5.87 0.44
C ALA A 306 6.21 6.94 0.65
N PRO A 307 5.58 7.42 -0.43
CA PRO A 307 4.34 8.18 -0.32
C PRO A 307 3.17 7.25 0.02
N GLY A 308 2.39 7.60 1.03
CA GLY A 308 1.14 6.95 1.41
C GLY A 308 -0.06 7.71 0.88
N TYR A 309 -1.12 7.78 1.68
CA TYR A 309 -2.33 8.52 1.33
C TYR A 309 -2.23 10.01 1.72
N LEU A 310 -2.02 10.31 3.01
CA LEU A 310 -1.92 11.69 3.52
C LEU A 310 -0.52 12.09 4.01
N HIS A 311 0.42 11.14 4.10
CA HIS A 311 1.80 11.41 4.52
C HIS A 311 2.79 10.64 3.66
N THR A 312 4.04 11.08 3.70
CA THR A 312 5.15 10.47 2.98
C THR A 312 6.31 10.29 3.94
N CYS A 313 7.02 9.19 3.82
CA CYS A 313 8.27 8.99 4.52
C CYS A 313 9.42 8.66 3.57
N ALA A 314 10.65 8.88 4.00
CA ALA A 314 11.86 8.57 3.26
C ALA A 314 12.96 8.03 4.18
N LEU A 315 13.80 7.16 3.60
CA LEU A 315 15.06 6.74 4.21
C LEU A 315 16.23 7.45 3.53
N THR A 316 17.12 8.02 4.33
CA THR A 316 18.43 8.47 3.84
C THR A 316 19.35 7.26 3.59
N THR A 317 20.44 7.49 2.87
CA THR A 317 21.53 6.51 2.67
C THR A 317 22.21 6.10 3.98
N SER A 318 22.14 6.93 5.04
CA SER A 318 22.59 6.57 6.39
C SER A 318 21.58 5.73 7.18
N GLY A 319 20.43 5.39 6.59
CA GLY A 319 19.38 4.58 7.22
C GLY A 319 18.49 5.35 8.19
N LYS A 320 18.53 6.68 8.22
CA LYS A 320 17.65 7.51 9.06
C LYS A 320 16.32 7.73 8.34
N ALA A 321 15.21 7.58 9.05
CA ALA A 321 13.87 7.84 8.54
C ALA A 321 13.45 9.29 8.78
N LYS A 322 12.77 9.87 7.81
CA LYS A 322 12.07 11.15 7.92
C LYS A 322 10.67 11.03 7.35
N CYS A 323 9.68 11.62 8.00
CA CYS A 323 8.27 11.61 7.57
C CYS A 323 7.72 13.04 7.53
N TRP A 324 6.70 13.27 6.71
CA TRP A 324 5.98 14.55 6.61
C TRP A 324 4.58 14.33 6.02
N GLY A 325 3.70 15.32 6.14
CA GLY A 325 2.29 15.24 5.80
C GLY A 325 1.39 15.29 7.04
N ASP A 326 0.23 14.65 6.93
CA ASP A 326 -0.70 14.44 8.05
C ASP A 326 -0.06 13.64 9.19
N ASN A 327 -0.38 14.02 10.43
CA ASN A 327 0.05 13.38 11.65
C ASN A 327 -1.08 13.18 12.67
N SER A 328 -2.35 13.23 12.24
CA SER A 328 -3.52 13.13 13.12
C SER A 328 -3.52 11.90 14.03
N TYR A 329 -2.90 10.80 13.58
CA TYR A 329 -2.77 9.54 14.34
C TYR A 329 -1.32 9.21 14.72
N GLY A 330 -0.39 10.16 14.59
CA GLY A 330 1.03 9.95 14.90
C GLY A 330 1.80 9.24 13.80
N GLY A 331 1.28 9.21 12.56
CA GLY A 331 1.89 8.54 11.39
C GLY A 331 3.28 9.06 11.00
N LEU A 332 3.71 10.22 11.50
CA LEU A 332 5.07 10.74 11.34
C LEU A 332 6.08 10.14 12.33
N GLY A 333 5.62 9.54 13.42
CA GLY A 333 6.47 8.81 14.37
C GLY A 333 7.43 9.69 15.16
N ASN A 334 7.12 10.98 15.30
CA ASN A 334 7.95 12.00 15.95
C ASN A 334 7.49 12.34 17.38
N ASN A 335 6.66 11.50 18.00
CA ASN A 335 6.05 11.73 19.32
C ASN A 335 5.11 12.94 19.39
N THR A 336 4.57 13.39 18.26
CA THR A 336 3.55 14.45 18.20
C THR A 336 2.33 13.98 17.41
N LEU A 337 1.29 14.81 17.37
CA LEU A 337 0.13 14.68 16.47
C LEU A 337 0.02 15.87 15.51
N THR A 338 1.11 16.61 15.34
CA THR A 338 1.13 17.84 14.52
C THR A 338 1.64 17.50 13.13
N ASP A 339 0.86 17.89 12.12
CA ASP A 339 1.22 17.78 10.71
C ASP A 339 2.54 18.49 10.42
N SER A 340 3.21 18.07 9.35
CA SER A 340 4.42 18.74 8.90
C SER A 340 4.48 18.89 7.38
N LYS A 341 4.70 20.12 6.92
CA LYS A 341 4.88 20.42 5.48
C LYS A 341 6.31 20.12 5.00
N VAL A 342 7.19 19.67 5.90
CA VAL A 342 8.61 19.39 5.63
C VAL A 342 9.05 18.10 6.36
N PRO A 343 10.08 17.40 5.88
CA PRO A 343 10.55 16.17 6.52
C PRO A 343 11.02 16.34 7.98
N VAL A 344 10.31 15.73 8.93
CA VAL A 344 10.70 15.60 10.35
C VAL A 344 11.35 14.24 10.62
N THR A 345 12.22 14.18 11.61
CA THR A 345 12.90 12.93 12.00
C THR A 345 11.94 12.00 12.76
N VAL A 346 11.96 10.71 12.44
CA VAL A 346 11.25 9.68 13.22
C VAL A 346 11.99 9.43 14.53
N SER A 347 11.31 9.58 15.66
CA SER A 347 11.90 9.48 17.00
C SER A 347 12.19 8.04 17.40
N GLY A 348 13.37 7.78 17.95
CA GLY A 348 13.74 6.47 18.50
C GLY A 348 13.90 5.32 17.48
N LEU A 349 13.81 5.58 16.18
CA LEU A 349 13.95 4.53 15.16
C LEU A 349 15.41 4.21 14.87
N ALA A 350 15.80 2.95 15.05
CA ALA A 350 17.09 2.44 14.63
C ALA A 350 17.28 2.54 13.10
N LYS A 351 18.54 2.44 12.65
CA LYS A 351 18.86 2.45 11.21
C LYS A 351 18.02 1.41 10.47
N SER A 352 17.40 1.85 9.38
CA SER A 352 16.44 1.04 8.62
C SER A 352 16.90 0.79 7.20
N LYS A 353 16.52 -0.38 6.67
CA LYS A 353 16.81 -0.80 5.30
C LYS A 353 15.61 -0.69 4.38
N ASP A 354 14.39 -0.71 4.93
CA ASP A 354 13.13 -0.57 4.20
C ASP A 354 12.09 0.23 5.01
N LEU A 355 11.10 0.80 4.32
CA LEU A 355 10.05 1.64 4.89
C LEU A 355 8.83 1.66 3.96
N GLY A 356 7.63 1.58 4.56
CA GLY A 356 6.35 1.70 3.89
C GLY A 356 5.39 2.59 4.67
N THR A 357 4.43 3.17 3.95
CA THR A 357 3.39 4.06 4.47
C THR A 357 2.05 3.60 3.91
N GLY A 358 1.06 3.45 4.78
CA GLY A 358 -0.34 3.20 4.43
C GLY A 358 -1.18 4.48 4.48
N LEU A 359 -2.44 4.34 4.88
CA LEU A 359 -3.39 5.46 5.00
C LEU A 359 -2.98 6.43 6.11
N TYR A 360 -2.81 5.91 7.33
CA TYR A 360 -2.38 6.65 8.54
C TYR A 360 -1.28 5.92 9.33
N THR A 361 -0.77 4.81 8.78
CA THR A 361 0.23 3.95 9.43
C THR A 361 1.54 4.01 8.66
N SER A 362 2.65 3.84 9.35
CA SER A 362 3.99 3.73 8.78
C SER A 362 4.69 2.54 9.40
N CYS A 363 5.49 1.83 8.61
CA CYS A 363 6.28 0.70 9.07
C CYS A 363 7.68 0.74 8.48
N ALA A 364 8.68 0.34 9.28
CA ALA A 364 10.07 0.25 8.90
C ALA A 364 10.63 -1.15 9.18
N LEU A 365 11.52 -1.61 8.32
CA LEU A 365 12.36 -2.79 8.55
C LEU A 365 13.77 -2.32 8.91
N THR A 366 14.17 -2.57 10.15
CA THR A 366 15.49 -2.17 10.65
C THR A 366 16.62 -2.96 9.97
N THR A 367 17.86 -2.48 10.05
CA THR A 367 19.03 -3.26 9.60
C THR A 367 19.24 -4.54 10.42
N SER A 368 18.78 -4.56 11.68
CA SER A 368 18.68 -5.76 12.52
C SER A 368 17.50 -6.67 12.15
N SER A 369 16.80 -6.38 11.05
CA SER A 369 15.66 -7.12 10.51
C SER A 369 14.40 -7.13 11.39
N LYS A 370 14.28 -6.17 12.32
CA LYS A 370 13.08 -5.96 13.15
C LYS A 370 12.05 -5.13 12.41
N VAL A 371 10.78 -5.48 12.53
CA VAL A 371 9.66 -4.66 12.01
C VAL A 371 9.17 -3.71 13.10
N LYS A 372 9.14 -2.42 12.78
CA LYS A 372 8.62 -1.35 13.65
C LYS A 372 7.49 -0.62 12.94
N CYS A 373 6.32 -0.49 13.55
CA CYS A 373 5.18 0.24 12.98
C CYS A 373 4.69 1.33 13.94
N TRP A 374 4.04 2.35 13.40
CA TRP A 374 3.45 3.47 14.14
C TRP A 374 2.32 4.13 13.34
N GLY A 375 1.53 4.98 13.99
CA GLY A 375 0.34 5.62 13.42
C GLY A 375 -0.96 5.01 13.92
N TYR A 376 -2.00 5.07 13.09
CA TYR A 376 -3.33 4.55 13.41
C TYR A 376 -3.33 3.04 13.63
N ASN A 377 -4.07 2.58 14.64
CA ASN A 377 -4.15 1.19 15.05
C ASN A 377 -5.55 0.70 15.42
N GLY A 378 -6.62 1.47 15.18
CA GLY A 378 -7.99 1.04 15.52
C GLY A 378 -8.41 -0.30 14.88
N ILE A 379 -7.74 -0.68 13.79
CA ILE A 379 -7.92 -1.94 13.03
C ILE A 379 -6.76 -2.94 13.23
N GLY A 380 -5.84 -2.68 14.14
CA GLY A 380 -4.66 -3.53 14.39
C GLY A 380 -3.51 -3.36 13.40
N ALA A 381 -3.50 -2.29 12.58
CA ALA A 381 -2.50 -2.08 11.53
C ALA A 381 -1.06 -1.88 12.08
N VAL A 382 -0.89 -1.46 13.33
CA VAL A 382 0.44 -1.38 13.96
C VAL A 382 0.97 -2.77 14.30
N GLY A 383 0.10 -3.78 14.50
CA GLY A 383 0.51 -5.17 14.65
C GLY A 383 1.21 -5.48 15.98
N ASN A 384 0.98 -4.66 17.02
CA ASN A 384 1.62 -4.79 18.34
C ASN A 384 0.75 -5.57 19.36
N GLY A 385 -0.33 -6.22 18.91
CA GLY A 385 -1.28 -6.92 19.78
C GLY A 385 -2.30 -6.02 20.49
N THR A 386 -2.31 -4.71 20.19
CA THR A 386 -3.31 -3.76 20.70
C THR A 386 -4.03 -3.08 19.54
N ASN A 387 -5.05 -2.28 19.85
CA ASN A 387 -5.74 -1.39 18.89
C ASN A 387 -5.51 0.10 19.23
N THR A 388 -4.46 0.40 19.98
CA THR A 388 -4.13 1.77 20.39
C THR A 388 -3.12 2.38 19.43
N ASP A 389 -3.38 3.59 18.98
CA ASP A 389 -2.49 4.33 18.09
C ASP A 389 -1.10 4.52 18.71
N ALA A 390 -0.08 4.55 17.86
CA ALA A 390 1.31 4.69 18.29
C ALA A 390 1.94 5.93 17.68
N LYS A 391 2.27 6.95 18.49
CA LYS A 391 2.93 8.19 18.03
C LYS A 391 4.44 8.02 17.76
N MET A 392 4.96 6.84 18.07
CA MET A 392 6.36 6.47 17.90
C MET A 392 6.46 5.01 17.42
N PRO A 393 7.57 4.62 16.76
CA PRO A 393 7.78 3.25 16.30
C PRO A 393 7.74 2.21 17.44
N VAL A 394 6.78 1.29 17.37
CA VAL A 394 6.66 0.14 18.28
C VAL A 394 6.96 -1.17 17.56
N SER A 395 7.37 -2.20 18.30
CA SER A 395 7.62 -3.53 17.71
C SER A 395 6.31 -4.18 17.27
N VAL A 396 6.32 -4.75 16.06
CA VAL A 396 5.29 -5.69 15.64
C VAL A 396 5.51 -7.01 16.37
N VAL A 397 4.48 -7.56 17.01
CA VAL A 397 4.63 -8.84 17.72
C VAL A 397 4.79 -9.98 16.72
N SER A 398 5.46 -11.06 17.13
CA SER A 398 5.61 -12.28 16.31
C SER A 398 6.33 -12.10 14.95
N LEU A 399 6.97 -10.95 14.73
CA LEU A 399 7.93 -10.66 13.67
C LEU A 399 9.20 -10.06 14.33
N PRO A 400 10.29 -10.84 14.49
CA PRO A 400 11.48 -10.42 15.23
C PRO A 400 12.22 -9.25 14.59
#